data_AF-A0A2T2RHJ7-F1
#
_entry.id   AF-A0A2T2RHJ7-F1
#
_cell.length_a   1.000
_cell.length_b   1.000
_cell.length_c   1.000
_cell.angle_alpha   90.00
_cell.angle_beta   90.00
_cell.angle_gamma   90.00
#
_symmetry.space_group_name_H-M   'P 1'
#
loop_
_entity.id
_entity.type
_entity.pdbx_description
1 polymer ?
#
loop_
_entity_poly.entity_id
_entity_poly.type
_entity_poly.pdbx_seq_one_letter_code
_entity_poly.pdbx_strand_id
1 'polypeptide(L)' 'MEVFADRTDAGRRLAARLRDEPAVAAAQHVVVLAIPRGGLPVGAEVARALGAPLDVGGGGDRRRDRRSP' A
#
# COMPACT_ATOMS: atom_id res chain seq x y z
N MET A 1 16.64 -2.13 -17.62
CA MET A 1 15.62 -2.58 -16.65
C MET A 1 16.37 -3.08 -15.44
N GLU A 2 16.28 -2.37 -14.31
CA GLU A 2 16.78 -2.89 -13.05
C GLU A 2 15.83 -4.00 -12.59
N VAL A 3 16.37 -5.18 -12.28
CA VAL A 3 15.60 -6.32 -11.80
C VAL A 3 15.52 -6.22 -10.28
N PHE A 4 14.32 -6.36 -9.72
CA PHE A 4 14.15 -6.47 -8.27
C PHE A 4 14.54 -7.88 -7.81
N ALA A 5 15.16 -7.97 -6.63
CA ALA A 5 15.58 -9.28 -6.09
C ALA A 5 14.36 -10.17 -5.78
N ASP A 6 13.31 -9.57 -5.24
CA ASP A 6 12.02 -10.19 -4.99
C ASP A 6 10.92 -9.12 -4.88
N ARG A 7 9.69 -9.55 -4.53
CA ARG A 7 8.55 -8.63 -4.35
C ARG A 7 8.71 -7.72 -3.12
N THR A 8 9.46 -8.14 -2.12
CA THR A 8 9.73 -7.35 -0.92
C THR A 8 10.69 -6.20 -1.25
N ASP A 9 11.76 -6.47 -2.00
CA ASP A 9 12.69 -5.47 -2.52
C ASP A 9 11.97 -4.45 -3.41
N ALA A 10 11.13 -4.94 -4.33
CA ALA A 10 10.28 -4.08 -5.14
C ALA A 10 9.38 -3.16 -4.27
N GLY A 11 8.80 -3.71 -3.19
CA GLY A 11 7.99 -2.97 -2.24
C GLY A 11 8.77 -1.89 -1.48
N ARG A 12 9.96 -2.21 -0.98
CA ARG A 12 10.83 -1.25 -0.27
C ARG A 12 11.25 -0.09 -1.17
N ARG A 13 11.65 -0.40 -2.41
CA ARG A 13 12.03 0.61 -3.41
C ARG A 13 10.85 1.48 -3.83
N LEU A 14 9.67 0.90 -3.99
CA LEU A 14 8.44 1.65 -4.27
C LEU A 14 8.08 2.57 -3.10
N ALA A 15 8.11 2.04 -1.87
CA ALA A 15 7.80 2.79 -0.67
C ALA A 15 8.70 4.02 -0.46
N ALA A 16 10.00 3.88 -0.72
CA ALA A 16 10.94 5.00 -0.67
C ALA A 16 10.51 6.13 -1.62
N ARG A 17 10.13 5.80 -2.85
CA ARG A 17 9.67 6.79 -3.83
C ARG A 17 8.33 7.43 -3.46
N LEU A 18 7.41 6.66 -2.89
CA LEU A 18 6.08 7.16 -2.50
C LEU A 18 6.13 8.10 -1.31
N ARG A 19 7.09 7.97 -0.39
CA ARG A 19 7.26 8.91 0.73
C ARG A 19 7.59 10.32 0.27
N ASP A 20 8.37 10.43 -0.79
CA ASP A 20 8.80 11.71 -1.37
C ASP A 20 7.78 12.24 -2.41
N GLU A 21 6.71 11.49 -2.68
CA GLU A 21 5.70 11.88 -3.64
C GLU A 21 4.76 12.94 -2.99
N PRO A 22 4.64 14.15 -3.58
CA PRO A 22 3.91 15.25 -2.95
C PRO A 22 2.43 14.98 -2.66
N ALA A 23 1.72 14.25 -3.52
CA ALA A 23 0.32 13.89 -3.29
C ALA A 23 0.17 12.90 -2.13
N VAL A 24 1.09 11.95 -1.96
CA VAL A 24 1.13 11.05 -0.80
C VAL A 24 1.48 11.83 0.47
N ALA A 25 2.47 12.72 0.41
CA ALA A 25 2.87 13.54 1.55
C ALA A 25 1.78 14.53 2.01
N ALA A 26 0.98 15.06 1.07
CA ALA A 26 -0.14 15.94 1.35
C ALA A 26 -1.44 15.21 1.73
N ALA A 27 -1.50 13.89 1.56
CA ALA A 27 -2.70 13.12 1.86
C ALA A 27 -2.92 12.99 3.37
N GLN A 28 -4.11 13.37 3.84
CA GLN A 28 -4.50 13.21 5.26
C GLN A 28 -4.79 11.73 5.61
N HIS A 29 -5.23 10.95 4.62
CA HIS A 29 -5.58 9.54 4.78
C HIS A 29 -5.08 8.73 3.59
N VAL A 30 -4.07 7.90 3.83
CA VAL A 30 -3.54 6.96 2.84
C VAL A 30 -4.05 5.55 3.20
N VAL A 31 -4.50 4.80 2.20
CA VAL A 31 -4.82 3.37 2.34
C VAL A 31 -4.08 2.62 1.25
N VAL A 32 -3.41 1.53 1.62
CA VAL A 32 -2.74 0.65 0.66
C VAL A 32 -3.64 -0.53 0.36
N LEU A 33 -4.07 -0.66 -0.90
CA LEU A 33 -4.86 -1.79 -1.36
C LEU A 33 -3.98 -2.77 -2.15
N ALA A 34 -3.72 -3.94 -1.58
CA ALA A 34 -2.94 -4.98 -2.23
C ALA A 34 -3.84 -5.94 -3.02
N ILE A 35 -3.43 -6.26 -4.25
CA ILE A 35 -4.08 -7.32 -5.04
C ILE A 35 -3.61 -8.70 -4.55
N PRO A 36 -4.51 -9.66 -4.24
CA PRO A 36 -4.15 -11.00 -3.81
C PRO A 36 -3.15 -11.70 -4.74
N ARG A 37 -2.39 -12.64 -4.18
CA ARG A 37 -1.41 -13.55 -4.83
C ARG A 37 -0.14 -12.89 -5.38
N GLY A 38 -0.18 -11.61 -5.78
CA GLY A 38 0.98 -10.93 -6.35
C GLY A 38 1.36 -9.62 -5.65
N GLY A 39 0.38 -8.82 -5.26
CA GLY A 39 0.60 -7.47 -4.72
C GLY A 39 0.83 -7.44 -3.22
N LEU A 40 0.53 -8.52 -2.48
CA LEU A 40 0.54 -8.49 -1.01
C LEU A 40 1.92 -8.19 -0.41
N PRO A 41 3.03 -8.86 -0.80
CA PRO A 41 4.34 -8.54 -0.23
C PRO A 41 4.80 -7.12 -0.55
N VAL A 42 4.45 -6.60 -1.74
CA VAL A 42 4.75 -5.23 -2.15
C VAL A 42 3.95 -4.23 -1.31
N GLY A 43 2.63 -4.43 -1.24
CA GLY A 43 1.71 -3.56 -0.50
C GLY A 43 2.00 -3.54 1.00
N ALA A 44 2.43 -4.67 1.57
CA ALA A 44 2.85 -4.72 2.98
C ALA A 44 4.04 -3.81 3.28
N GLU A 45 5.07 -3.81 2.43
CA GLU A 45 6.23 -2.93 2.62
C GLU A 45 5.85 -1.45 2.43
N VAL A 46 4.96 -1.14 1.47
CA VAL A 46 4.46 0.23 1.26
C VAL A 46 3.62 0.70 2.46
N ALA A 47 2.68 -0.12 2.93
CA ALA A 47 1.84 0.20 4.08
C ALA A 47 2.67 0.46 5.34
N ARG A 48 3.64 -0.43 5.63
CA ARG A 48 4.56 -0.27 6.76
C ARG A 48 5.35 1.03 6.65
N ALA A 49 5.81 1.36 5.46
CA ALA A 49 6.65 2.52 5.24
C ALA A 49 5.90 3.85 5.34
N LEU A 50 4.62 3.88 4.93
CA LEU A 50 3.77 5.07 4.98
C LEU A 50 2.98 5.18 6.30
N GLY A 51 3.06 4.18 7.19
CA GLY A 51 2.23 4.13 8.39
C GLY A 51 0.74 4.02 8.07
N ALA A 52 0.41 3.46 6.90
CA ALA A 52 -0.94 3.41 6.37
C ALA A 52 -1.58 2.03 6.58
N PRO A 53 -2.91 1.95 6.75
CA PRO A 53 -3.62 0.67 6.75
C PRO A 53 -3.43 -0.07 5.42
N LEU A 54 -3.26 -1.39 5.52
CA LEU A 54 -3.22 -2.32 4.40
C LEU A 54 -4.54 -3.08 4.31
N ASP A 55 -5.16 -3.09 3.14
CA ASP A 55 -6.30 -3.95 2.80
C ASP A 55 -5.96 -4.84 1.60
N VAL A 56 -6.66 -5.97 1.45
CA VAL A 56 -6.42 -6.96 0.41
C VAL A 56 -7.66 -7.12 -0.46
N GLY A 57 -7.55 -6.79 -1.74
CA GLY A 57 -8.67 -6.77 -2.69
C GLY A 57 -9.13 -8.17 -3.12
N GLY A 58 -9.95 -8.83 -2.31
CA GLY A 58 -10.77 -9.97 -2.70
C GLY A 58 -12.23 -9.53 -2.75
N GLY A 59 -12.86 -9.58 -3.93
CA GLY A 59 -14.15 -8.94 -4.24
C GLY A 59 -15.19 -8.91 -3.10
N GLY A 60 -15.65 -7.70 -2.80
CA GLY A 60 -16.77 -7.45 -1.90
C GLY A 60 -16.71 -6.08 -1.25
N ASP A 61 -17.00 -5.02 -2.01
CA ASP A 61 -17.56 -3.82 -1.39
C ASP A 61 -18.83 -4.24 -0.64
N ARG A 62 -18.93 -3.83 0.63
CA ARG A 62 -20.14 -3.26 1.27
C ARG A 62 -19.97 -3.30 2.78
N ARG A 63 -19.69 -2.14 3.39
CA ARG A 63 -19.72 -1.82 4.84
C ARG A 63 -18.33 -1.63 5.49
N ARG A 64 -17.60 -0.58 5.11
CA ARG A 64 -16.68 0.06 6.06
C ARG A 64 -16.90 1.57 6.23
N ASP A 65 -18.02 2.08 5.73
CA ASP A 65 -18.55 3.42 6.03
C ASP A 65 -19.75 3.36 7.00
N ARG A 66 -19.70 2.47 7.99
CA ARG A 66 -20.60 2.57 9.14
C ARG A 66 -19.79 2.90 10.36
N ARG A 67 -19.67 4.22 10.58
CA ARG A 67 -19.53 4.93 11.85
C ARG A 67 -18.52 4.33 12.83
N SER A 68 -17.48 5.09 13.12
CA SER A 68 -17.02 5.18 14.51
C SER A 68 -17.25 6.63 14.98
N PRO A 69 -17.79 6.82 16.20
CA PRO A 69 -18.13 8.13 16.76
C PRO A 69 -16.89 8.98 17.06
#